data_AF-A0A7K6SZJ0-F1
#
_entry.id   AF-A0A7K6SZJ0-F1
#
_cell.length_a   1.000
_cell.length_b   1.000
_cell.length_c   1.000
_cell.angle_alpha   90.00
_cell.angle_beta   90.00
_cell.angle_gamma   90.00
#
_symmetry.space_group_name_H-M   'P 1'
#
loop_
_entity.id
_entity.type
_entity.pdbx_description
1 polymer ?
#
loop_
_entity_poly.entity_id
_entity_poly.type
_entity_poly.pdbx_seq_one_letter_code
_entity_poly.pdbx_strand_id
1 'polypeptide(L)'
;VCALGRPPPPRAAVRCEAAGSCFSAHLANGSYIDARSACGRRRGSLAWVSGEPELRLLLGLLADAAAGTAPSLFWVGLKRNASACTDAGQPLRGFSWEGSGRGAAPREVPAALGRWAKEPLRSCLTARCAGLHLAAAAPGGGPSWGWKE
;
A
#
# COMPACT_ATOMS: atom_id res chain seq x y z
N VAL A 1 5.02 -37.55 -15.65
CA VAL A 1 6.12 -36.85 -16.35
C VAL A 1 6.21 -35.44 -15.79
N CYS A 2 7.32 -35.09 -15.12
CA CYS A 2 7.55 -33.76 -14.57
C CYS A 2 8.29 -32.89 -15.59
N ALA A 3 7.97 -31.59 -15.60
CA ALA A 3 8.79 -30.56 -16.21
C ALA A 3 9.00 -29.45 -15.19
N LEU A 4 10.25 -29.28 -14.75
CA LEU A 4 10.75 -28.06 -14.11
C LEU A 4 11.44 -27.22 -15.18
N GLY A 5 11.21 -25.90 -15.18
CA GLY A 5 11.91 -25.00 -16.08
C GLY A 5 11.64 -23.52 -15.82
N ARG A 6 12.65 -22.87 -15.23
CA ARG A 6 12.88 -21.43 -15.00
C ARG A 6 12.33 -20.86 -13.67
N PRO A 7 13.18 -20.30 -12.79
CA PRO A 7 12.67 -19.41 -11.75
C PRO A 7 11.89 -18.31 -12.46
N PRO A 8 10.68 -18.00 -12.01
CA PRO A 8 9.96 -16.89 -12.58
C PRO A 8 10.80 -15.61 -12.50
N PRO A 9 10.71 -14.68 -13.48
CA PRO A 9 11.07 -13.28 -13.20
C PRO A 9 10.31 -12.87 -11.93
N PRO A 10 10.88 -12.04 -11.02
CA PRO A 10 10.29 -11.77 -9.70
C PRO A 10 8.80 -11.51 -9.89
N ARG A 11 7.99 -12.52 -9.53
CA ARG A 11 6.59 -12.58 -9.97
C ARG A 11 5.92 -11.44 -9.26
N ALA A 12 5.40 -10.49 -10.04
CA ALA A 12 4.39 -9.64 -9.48
C ALA A 12 3.26 -10.58 -9.07
N ALA A 13 3.05 -10.74 -7.76
CA ALA A 13 1.89 -11.45 -7.28
C ALA A 13 0.68 -10.59 -7.65
N VAL A 14 -0.41 -11.22 -8.07
CA VAL A 14 -1.64 -10.53 -8.48
C VAL A 14 -2.80 -11.15 -7.72
N ARG A 15 -3.68 -10.30 -7.18
CA ARG A 15 -4.94 -10.72 -6.58
C ARG A 15 -6.05 -9.78 -7.05
N CYS A 16 -7.18 -10.35 -7.44
CA CYS A 16 -8.30 -9.58 -7.96
C CYS A 16 -9.54 -9.79 -7.09
N GLU A 17 -10.35 -8.74 -7.00
CA GLU A 17 -11.70 -8.82 -6.46
C GLU A 17 -12.64 -9.42 -7.51
N ALA A 18 -13.73 -10.02 -7.04
CA ALA A 18 -14.78 -10.55 -7.92
C ALA A 18 -15.40 -9.45 -8.82
N ALA A 19 -15.39 -8.20 -8.36
CA ALA A 19 -15.88 -7.04 -9.09
C ALA A 19 -14.92 -6.53 -10.19
N GLY A 20 -13.74 -7.15 -10.35
CA GLY A 20 -12.82 -6.90 -11.47
C GLY A 20 -11.62 -5.98 -11.16
N SER A 21 -11.55 -5.39 -9.97
CA SER A 21 -10.37 -4.63 -9.52
C SER A 21 -9.22 -5.58 -9.18
N CYS A 22 -8.02 -5.34 -9.71
CA CYS A 22 -6.84 -6.17 -9.45
C CYS A 22 -5.70 -5.39 -8.83
N PHE A 23 -5.08 -5.97 -7.81
CA PHE A 23 -3.83 -5.49 -7.22
C PHE A 23 -2.66 -6.32 -7.73
N SER A 24 -1.51 -5.67 -7.91
CA SER A 24 -0.24 -6.33 -8.20
C SER A 24 0.86 -5.80 -7.30
N ALA A 25 1.70 -6.70 -6.78
CA ALA A 25 2.83 -6.35 -5.92
C ALA A 25 4.14 -6.39 -6.72
N HIS A 26 5.01 -5.40 -6.55
CA HIS A 26 6.30 -5.34 -7.25
C HIS A 26 7.41 -5.11 -6.22
N LEU A 27 8.48 -5.90 -6.29
CA LEU A 27 9.58 -5.90 -5.30
C LEU A 27 10.77 -5.02 -5.71
N ALA A 28 10.59 -4.17 -6.73
CA ALA A 28 11.65 -3.25 -7.15
C ALA A 28 11.85 -2.17 -6.07
N ASN A 29 13.08 -2.04 -5.57
CA ASN A 29 13.43 -0.96 -4.67
C ASN A 29 13.50 0.36 -5.45
N GLY A 30 12.90 1.43 -4.91
CA GLY A 30 12.83 2.72 -5.58
C GLY A 30 12.06 3.76 -4.77
N SER A 31 12.13 5.00 -5.23
CA SER A 31 11.35 6.08 -4.63
C SER A 31 9.86 5.92 -4.91
N TYR A 32 9.03 6.66 -4.18
CA TYR A 32 7.59 6.76 -4.48
C TYR A 32 7.32 7.17 -5.94
N ILE A 33 8.13 8.09 -6.47
CA ILE A 33 8.00 8.59 -7.85
C ILE A 33 8.33 7.47 -8.85
N ASP A 34 9.35 6.66 -8.57
CA ASP A 34 9.71 5.51 -9.42
C ASP A 34 8.60 4.47 -9.42
N ALA A 35 8.04 4.16 -8.24
CA ALA A 35 6.93 3.23 -8.09
C ALA A 35 5.68 3.73 -8.84
N ARG A 36 5.33 5.01 -8.69
CA ARG A 36 4.22 5.65 -9.41
C ARG A 36 4.42 5.57 -10.92
N SER A 37 5.61 5.90 -11.41
CA SER A 37 5.96 5.82 -12.83
C SER A 37 5.92 4.38 -13.36
N ALA A 38 6.39 3.41 -12.57
CA ALA A 38 6.33 2.00 -12.91
C ALA A 38 4.90 1.48 -13.02
N CYS A 39 4.00 1.86 -12.09
CA CYS A 39 2.58 1.53 -12.20
C CYS A 39 1.92 2.21 -13.41
N GLY A 40 2.23 3.48 -13.66
CA GLY A 40 1.71 4.21 -14.83
C GLY A 40 2.09 3.56 -16.16
N ARG A 41 3.33 3.10 -16.32
CA ARG A 41 3.79 2.35 -17.50
C ARG A 41 3.05 1.03 -17.73
N ARG A 42 2.42 0.48 -16.69
CA ARG A 42 1.57 -0.72 -16.75
C ARG A 42 0.09 -0.40 -16.91
N ARG A 43 -0.25 0.85 -17.28
CA ARG A 43 -1.62 1.36 -17.43
C ARG A 43 -2.44 1.26 -16.13
N GLY A 44 -1.76 1.36 -14.98
CA GLY A 44 -2.39 1.38 -13.66
C GLY A 44 -1.96 2.61 -12.85
N SER A 45 -2.31 2.60 -11.56
CA SER A 45 -1.86 3.58 -10.57
C SER A 45 -1.21 2.87 -9.38
N LEU A 46 -0.63 3.65 -8.46
CA LEU A 46 -0.36 3.09 -7.14
C LEU A 46 -1.67 2.62 -6.50
N ALA A 47 -1.61 1.51 -5.78
CA ALA A 47 -2.78 0.91 -5.14
C ALA A 47 -3.39 1.87 -4.11
N TRP A 48 -4.71 1.95 -4.06
CA TRP A 48 -5.46 2.60 -2.99
C TRP A 48 -6.54 1.62 -2.53
N VAL A 49 -7.05 1.81 -1.32
CA VAL A 49 -8.09 0.94 -0.77
C VAL A 49 -9.26 1.76 -0.23
N SER A 50 -10.48 1.34 -0.55
CA SER A 50 -11.74 1.96 -0.14
C SER A 50 -12.24 1.45 1.21
N GLY A 51 -11.86 0.22 1.59
CA GLY A 51 -12.30 -0.41 2.82
C GLY A 51 -11.60 -1.71 3.16
N GLU A 52 -12.15 -2.42 4.15
CA GLU A 52 -11.54 -3.64 4.69
C GLU A 52 -11.36 -4.79 3.68
N PRO A 53 -12.31 -5.09 2.76
CA PRO A 53 -12.12 -6.20 1.83
C PRO A 53 -10.88 -6.03 0.95
N GLU A 54 -10.73 -4.84 0.35
CA GLU A 54 -9.58 -4.48 -0.47
C GLU A 54 -8.28 -4.47 0.36
N LEU A 55 -8.33 -3.95 1.59
CA LEU A 55 -7.18 -3.98 2.50
C LEU A 55 -6.74 -5.42 2.81
N ARG A 56 -7.69 -6.32 3.13
CA ARG A 56 -7.37 -7.74 3.39
C ARG A 56 -6.78 -8.41 2.16
N LEU A 57 -7.31 -8.12 0.98
CA LEU A 57 -6.78 -8.62 -0.29
C LEU A 57 -5.35 -8.14 -0.53
N LEU A 58 -5.10 -6.85 -0.32
CA LEU A 58 -3.78 -6.23 -0.47
C LEU A 58 -2.77 -6.78 0.55
N LEU A 59 -3.15 -6.94 1.82
CA LEU A 59 -2.29 -7.53 2.85
C LEU A 59 -1.89 -8.96 2.52
N GLY A 60 -2.84 -9.81 2.08
CA GLY A 60 -2.56 -11.18 1.67
C GLY A 60 -1.64 -11.23 0.45
N LEU A 61 -1.89 -10.36 -0.53
CA LEU A 61 -1.02 -10.22 -1.71
C LEU A 61 0.42 -9.86 -1.32
N LEU A 62 0.59 -8.88 -0.44
CA LEU A 62 1.90 -8.39 -0.05
C LEU A 62 2.64 -9.36 0.88
N ALA A 63 1.92 -10.10 1.72
CA ALA A 63 2.49 -11.18 2.53
C ALA A 63 3.07 -12.30 1.64
N ASP A 64 2.33 -12.72 0.60
CA ASP A 64 2.83 -13.68 -0.39
C ASP A 64 4.05 -13.14 -1.14
N ALA A 65 3.97 -11.89 -1.60
CA ALA A 65 5.03 -11.24 -2.36
C ALA A 65 6.31 -11.05 -1.54
N ALA A 66 6.18 -10.75 -0.25
CA ALA A 66 7.32 -10.63 0.67
C ALA A 66 7.96 -11.99 0.97
N ALA A 67 7.25 -13.11 0.79
CA ALA A 67 7.80 -14.47 0.94
C ALA A 67 8.65 -14.69 2.22
N GLY A 68 8.25 -14.07 3.34
CA GLY A 68 8.96 -14.16 4.63
C GLY A 68 10.06 -13.12 4.86
N THR A 69 10.32 -12.21 3.93
CA THR A 69 11.31 -11.11 4.07
C THR A 69 10.79 -9.90 4.86
N ALA A 70 9.82 -10.11 5.76
CA ALA A 70 9.36 -9.05 6.66
C ALA A 70 10.49 -8.67 7.64
N PRO A 71 10.71 -7.37 7.94
CA PRO A 71 9.85 -6.26 7.57
C PRO A 71 10.03 -5.77 6.12
N SER A 72 8.92 -5.41 5.49
CA SER A 72 8.90 -4.86 4.12
C SER A 72 8.00 -3.62 4.05
N LEU A 73 8.36 -2.64 3.22
CA LEU A 73 7.56 -1.44 2.95
C LEU A 73 7.19 -1.41 1.47
N PHE A 74 5.89 -1.29 1.19
CA PHE A 74 5.37 -1.22 -0.18
C PHE A 74 4.70 0.13 -0.41
N TRP A 75 5.14 0.86 -1.45
CA TRP A 75 4.50 2.11 -1.83
C TRP A 75 3.05 1.88 -2.29
N VAL A 76 2.14 2.69 -1.75
CA VAL A 76 0.73 2.75 -2.15
C VAL A 76 0.40 4.19 -2.54
N GLY A 77 -0.78 4.45 -3.07
CA GLY A 77 -1.20 5.78 -3.51
C GLY A 77 -1.40 6.79 -2.38
N LEU A 78 -0.99 6.51 -1.14
CA LEU A 78 -1.26 7.37 0.00
C LEU A 78 -0.24 8.51 0.06
N LYS A 79 -0.70 9.77 0.00
CA LYS A 79 0.15 10.95 0.00
C LYS A 79 -0.51 12.13 0.70
N ARG A 80 0.32 12.96 1.32
CA ARG A 80 -0.04 14.26 1.85
C ARG A 80 0.71 15.33 1.05
N ASN A 81 -0.02 16.27 0.45
CA ASN A 81 0.60 17.36 -0.30
C ASN A 81 1.21 18.39 0.65
N ALA A 82 2.12 19.23 0.13
CA ALA A 82 2.47 20.46 0.84
C ALA A 82 1.20 21.28 1.10
N SER A 83 1.14 21.98 2.23
CA SER A 83 -0.02 22.66 2.83
C SER A 83 -1.08 21.79 3.51
N ALA A 84 -1.11 20.46 3.28
CA ALA A 84 -1.95 19.56 4.06
C ALA A 84 -1.25 19.18 5.38
N CYS A 85 -1.82 19.58 6.51
CA CYS A 85 -1.24 19.36 7.84
C CYS A 85 -1.40 17.89 8.28
N THR A 86 -0.39 17.38 8.98
CA THR A 86 -0.57 16.17 9.80
C THR A 86 -1.45 16.49 11.00
N ASP A 87 -2.62 15.87 11.08
CA ASP A 87 -3.57 16.06 12.19
C ASP A 87 -4.14 14.73 12.66
N ALA A 88 -3.96 14.41 13.94
CA ALA A 88 -4.47 13.18 14.56
C ALA A 88 -6.00 13.07 14.50
N GLY A 89 -6.70 14.20 14.50
CA GLY A 89 -8.17 14.25 14.38
C GLY A 89 -8.68 14.04 12.96
N GLN A 90 -7.82 14.12 11.94
CA GLN A 90 -8.21 13.91 10.55
C GLN A 90 -8.08 12.45 10.11
N PRO A 91 -8.97 11.98 9.21
CA PRO A 91 -8.80 10.70 8.54
C PRO A 91 -7.40 10.58 7.91
N LEU A 92 -6.75 9.42 8.10
CA LEU A 92 -5.39 9.14 7.61
C LEU A 92 -4.36 10.24 7.95
N ARG A 93 -4.57 11.00 9.03
CA ARG A 93 -3.64 12.07 9.44
C ARG A 93 -3.43 13.15 8.37
N GLY A 94 -4.43 13.42 7.55
CA GLY A 94 -4.35 14.40 6.45
C GLY A 94 -3.72 13.85 5.16
N PHE A 95 -3.38 12.57 5.11
CA PHE A 95 -3.04 11.89 3.85
C PHE A 95 -4.30 11.56 3.06
N SER A 96 -4.17 11.51 1.73
CA SER A 96 -5.23 11.13 0.80
C SER A 96 -4.69 10.21 -0.29
N TRP A 97 -5.61 9.49 -0.94
CA TRP A 97 -5.28 8.59 -2.04
C TRP A 97 -5.06 9.37 -3.34
N GLU A 98 -3.87 9.22 -3.95
CA GLU A 98 -3.57 9.68 -5.29
C GLU A 98 -4.17 8.73 -6.33
N GLY A 99 -4.56 9.26 -7.49
CA GLY A 99 -5.04 8.44 -8.61
C GLY A 99 -6.50 8.00 -8.50
N SER A 100 -7.14 8.21 -7.35
CA SER A 100 -8.60 8.30 -7.33
C SER A 100 -8.99 9.56 -8.10
N GLY A 101 -9.58 9.43 -9.29
CA GLY A 101 -10.41 10.52 -9.78
C GLY A 101 -11.36 10.97 -8.67
N ARG A 102 -11.86 12.21 -8.71
CA ARG A 102 -12.69 12.85 -7.66
C ARG A 102 -13.92 12.06 -7.14
N GLY A 103 -14.17 10.84 -7.61
CA GLY A 103 -15.23 9.93 -7.18
C GLY A 103 -14.81 8.57 -6.60
N ALA A 104 -13.52 8.28 -6.35
CA ALA A 104 -13.10 6.92 -5.93
C ALA A 104 -12.46 6.82 -4.53
N ALA A 105 -11.83 7.89 -4.00
CA ALA A 105 -11.38 7.88 -2.62
C ALA A 105 -12.60 7.97 -1.69
N PRO A 106 -12.70 7.11 -0.67
CA PRO A 106 -13.84 7.15 0.23
C PRO A 106 -13.83 8.46 1.01
N ARG A 107 -14.98 9.14 1.07
CA ARG A 107 -15.15 10.39 1.83
C ARG A 107 -14.93 10.18 3.32
N GLU A 108 -15.18 8.96 3.78
CA GLU A 108 -14.96 8.49 5.13
C GLU A 108 -13.94 7.37 5.08
N VAL A 109 -12.92 7.45 5.92
CA VAL A 109 -11.92 6.39 6.01
C VAL A 109 -12.39 5.40 7.07
N PRO A 110 -12.71 4.13 6.73
CA PRO A 110 -13.06 3.14 7.72
C PRO A 110 -11.98 3.03 8.80
N ALA A 111 -12.38 2.84 10.06
CA ALA A 111 -11.45 2.79 11.20
C ALA A 111 -10.30 1.79 10.99
N ALA A 112 -10.56 0.68 10.29
CA ALA A 112 -9.56 -0.30 9.91
C ALA A 112 -8.40 0.29 9.11
N LEU A 113 -8.65 1.28 8.24
CA LEU A 113 -7.62 2.00 7.48
C LEU A 113 -6.92 3.07 8.32
N GLY A 114 -7.31 3.34 9.57
CA GLY A 114 -6.68 4.37 10.42
C GLY A 114 -5.34 3.96 11.05
N ARG A 115 -4.83 2.76 10.76
CA ARG A 115 -3.68 2.15 11.44
C ARG A 115 -2.33 2.62 10.89
N TRP A 116 -1.57 3.35 11.70
CA TRP A 116 -0.19 3.74 11.41
C TRP A 116 0.80 2.85 12.15
N ALA A 117 1.83 2.36 11.46
CA ALA A 117 2.93 1.61 12.08
C ALA A 117 3.79 2.53 12.96
N LYS A 118 3.89 3.80 12.57
CA LYS A 118 4.48 4.90 13.32
C LYS A 118 3.71 6.17 12.99
N GLU A 119 3.45 7.01 14.00
CA GLU A 119 2.76 8.29 13.78
C GLU A 119 3.55 9.15 12.78
N PRO A 120 2.89 9.75 11.76
CA PRO A 120 3.56 10.59 10.78
C PRO A 120 4.21 11.81 11.41
N LEU A 121 5.23 12.37 10.73
CA LEU A 121 5.83 13.60 11.20
C LEU A 121 4.79 14.72 11.20
N ARG A 122 4.65 15.41 12.34
CA ARG A 122 3.81 16.61 12.44
C ARG A 122 4.41 17.75 11.62
N SER A 123 3.87 17.99 10.43
CA SER A 123 4.34 19.03 9.50
C SER A 123 3.19 19.45 8.59
N CYS A 124 3.35 20.56 7.88
CA CYS A 124 2.46 21.02 6.81
C CYS A 124 3.22 21.62 5.62
N LEU A 125 4.55 21.61 5.67
CA LEU A 125 5.39 22.35 4.73
C LEU A 125 5.85 21.49 3.55
N THR A 126 6.03 20.20 3.79
CA THR A 126 6.58 19.27 2.80
C THR A 126 5.55 18.22 2.41
N ALA A 127 5.48 17.90 1.12
CA ALA A 127 4.75 16.73 0.68
C ALA A 127 5.40 15.45 1.20
N ARG A 128 4.57 14.47 1.54
CA ARG A 128 4.98 13.21 2.15
C ARG A 128 4.18 12.07 1.56
N CYS A 129 4.82 10.93 1.39
CA CYS A 129 4.22 9.75 0.78
C CYS A 129 4.26 8.62 1.81
N ALA A 130 3.27 7.75 1.80
CA ALA A 130 3.21 6.63 2.72
C ALA A 130 3.17 5.30 1.97
N GLY A 131 3.81 4.30 2.56
CA GLY A 131 3.72 2.90 2.16
C GLY A 131 2.98 2.06 3.20
N LEU A 132 2.57 0.87 2.80
CA LEU A 132 2.11 -0.17 3.70
C LEU A 132 3.31 -0.93 4.24
N HIS A 133 3.54 -0.81 5.54
CA HIS A 133 4.57 -1.57 6.24
C HIS A 133 4.00 -2.91 6.70
N LEU A 134 4.64 -4.00 6.31
CA LEU A 134 4.44 -5.32 6.90
C LEU A 134 5.58 -5.57 7.88
N ALA A 135 5.27 -5.71 9.16
CA ALA A 135 6.21 -6.13 10.18
C ALA A 135 6.28 -7.66 10.25
N ALA A 136 7.37 -8.17 10.83
CA ALA A 136 7.47 -9.59 11.16
C ALA A 136 6.29 -9.99 12.07
N ALA A 137 5.72 -11.17 11.84
CA ALA A 137 4.68 -11.71 12.70
C ALA A 137 5.23 -11.80 14.14
N ALA A 138 4.50 -11.24 15.10
CA ALA A 138 4.85 -11.46 16.50
C ALA A 138 4.64 -12.95 16.84
N PRO A 139 5.42 -13.56 17.74
CA PRO A 139 5.16 -14.91 18.20
C PRO A 139 3.73 -15.01 18.74
N GLY A 140 2.87 -15.82 18.11
CA GLY A 140 1.46 -15.99 18.48
C GLY A 140 0.48 -14.95 17.94
N GLY A 141 0.88 -14.05 17.04
CA GLY A 141 0.02 -13.03 16.42
C GLY A 141 0.12 -12.98 14.90
N GLY A 142 -0.97 -12.58 14.24
CA GLY A 142 -0.99 -12.33 12.79
C GLY A 142 0.01 -11.22 12.37
N PRO A 143 0.30 -11.09 11.07
CA PRO A 143 1.24 -10.07 10.58
C PRO A 143 0.82 -8.67 11.04
N SER A 144 1.70 -8.02 11.79
CA SER A 144 1.50 -6.64 12.20
C SER A 144 1.76 -5.73 11.00
N TRP A 145 0.88 -4.79 10.72
CA TRP A 145 0.93 -3.93 9.54
C TRP A 145 0.59 -2.49 9.91
N GLY A 146 0.95 -1.52 9.08
CA GLY A 146 0.48 -0.15 9.27
C GLY A 146 1.03 0.77 8.21
N TRP A 147 0.41 1.93 8.06
CA TRP A 147 0.96 2.97 7.19
C TRP A 147 2.27 3.51 7.78
N LYS A 148 3.22 3.82 6.90
CA LYS A 148 4.51 4.40 7.26
C LYS A 148 4.92 5.44 6.21
N GLU A 149 5.20 6.65 6.69
CA GLU A 149 5.79 7.76 5.93
C GLU A 149 7.29 7.54 5.66
#